data_AF-A0A355TUF8-F1
#
_entry.id   AF-A0A355TUF8-F1
#
_cell.length_a   1.000
_cell.length_b   1.000
_cell.length_c   1.000
_cell.angle_alpha   90.00
_cell.angle_beta   90.00
_cell.angle_gamma   90.00
#
_symmetry.space_group_name_H-M   'P 1'
#
loop_
_entity.id
_entity.type
_entity.pdbx_description
1 polymer ?
#
loop_
_entity_poly.entity_id
_entity_poly.type
_entity_poly.pdbx_seq_one_letter_code
_entity_poly.pdbx_strand_id
1 'polypeptide(L)'
;MASALPSLAEVPTSCSDCRLRTCQADKQQNTEELVQEAADFLNKKINFKPEIMIILGSGLGSLADMVENKTEISYRDIPGFAVSTVEGHVGSLVFGRLEGKNVVMMRGRVHCYEGYKINQVAFPVLVAKALGAKTLIVSNSSGAVSQGHYLGE
;
A
#
# COMPACT_ATOMS: atom_id res chain seq x y z
N MET A 1 27.64 49.13 26.70
CA MET A 1 27.73 47.66 26.81
C MET A 1 26.32 47.12 26.50
N ALA A 2 25.99 47.01 25.20
CA ALA A 2 25.67 45.75 24.49
C ALA A 2 24.46 44.99 25.10
N SER A 3 23.39 44.72 24.37
CA SER A 3 23.39 43.97 23.12
C SER A 3 22.13 44.22 22.28
N ALA A 4 22.33 44.29 20.96
CA ALA A 4 21.28 44.41 19.96
C ALA A 4 20.63 43.04 19.70
N LEU A 5 19.31 43.04 19.55
CA LEU A 5 18.53 41.88 19.08
C LEU A 5 18.93 41.55 17.63
N PRO A 6 19.16 40.28 17.26
CA PRO A 6 19.43 39.92 15.88
C PRO A 6 18.18 40.13 15.03
N SER A 7 18.33 40.80 13.89
CA SER A 7 17.32 40.88 12.84
C SER A 7 17.01 39.47 12.31
N LEU A 8 15.74 39.20 12.03
CA LEU A 8 15.28 37.99 11.35
C LEU A 8 16.06 37.82 10.04
N ALA A 9 17.02 36.90 10.05
CA ALA A 9 17.72 36.47 8.86
C ALA A 9 16.73 35.71 7.98
N GLU A 10 16.64 36.13 6.72
CA GLU A 10 15.82 35.51 5.69
C GLU A 10 16.19 34.03 5.55
N VAL A 11 15.17 33.16 5.58
CA VAL A 11 15.34 31.71 5.39
C VAL A 11 15.77 31.48 3.92
N PRO A 12 16.94 30.88 3.66
CA PRO A 12 17.39 30.64 2.29
C PRO A 12 16.49 29.60 1.61
N THR A 13 15.95 29.95 0.45
CA THR A 13 15.02 29.14 -0.35
C THR A 13 15.70 28.11 -1.24
N SER A 14 17.02 27.92 -1.13
CA SER A 14 17.75 26.93 -1.93
C SER A 14 18.90 26.28 -1.19
N CYS A 15 19.07 24.98 -1.45
CA CYS A 15 19.87 24.03 -0.67
C CYS A 15 21.38 24.05 -0.98
N SER A 16 21.89 25.01 -1.76
CA SER A 16 23.30 25.01 -2.20
C SER A 16 24.30 25.48 -1.13
N ASP A 17 23.87 26.20 -0.09
CA ASP A 17 24.76 26.89 0.85
C ASP A 17 24.69 26.43 2.32
N CYS A 18 24.15 25.25 2.60
CA CYS A 18 24.13 24.72 3.97
C CYS A 18 25.47 24.04 4.33
N ARG A 19 26.39 24.77 4.98
CA ARG A 19 27.67 24.23 5.50
C ARG A 19 27.54 23.43 6.80
N LEU A 20 26.34 23.24 7.32
CA LEU A 20 26.05 22.35 8.43
C LEU A 20 25.77 20.96 7.87
N ARG A 21 26.69 20.00 8.06
CA ARG A 21 26.54 18.58 7.67
C ARG A 21 25.48 17.82 8.48
N THR A 22 24.38 18.47 8.83
CA THR A 22 23.25 17.90 9.58
C THR A 22 21.92 18.08 8.87
N CYS A 23 21.89 18.68 7.67
CA CYS A 23 20.80 18.41 6.73
C CYS A 23 21.00 16.97 6.22
N GLN A 24 20.52 16.01 7.00
CA GLN A 24 20.20 14.69 6.47
C GLN A 24 19.18 14.96 5.38
N ALA A 25 19.64 14.99 4.13
CA ALA A 25 18.77 14.88 2.97
C ALA A 25 17.90 13.65 3.23
N ASP A 26 16.62 13.87 3.49
CA ASP A 26 15.64 12.81 3.61
C ASP A 26 15.83 11.92 2.38
N LYS A 27 16.36 10.71 2.57
CA LYS A 27 16.34 9.67 1.54
C LYS A 27 14.88 9.26 1.37
N GLN A 28 14.10 10.10 0.70
CA GLN A 28 12.84 9.67 0.12
C GLN A 28 13.21 8.71 -0.99
N GLN A 29 13.09 7.41 -0.73
CA GLN A 29 13.08 6.44 -1.82
C GLN A 29 11.99 6.87 -2.80
N ASN A 30 12.35 6.96 -4.08
CA ASN A 30 11.41 7.28 -5.14
C ASN A 30 10.31 6.21 -5.14
N THR A 31 9.05 6.63 -4.99
CA THR A 31 7.91 5.70 -4.90
C THR A 31 7.81 4.83 -6.16
N GLU A 32 8.18 5.36 -7.32
CA GLU A 32 8.19 4.61 -8.58
C GLU A 32 9.23 3.49 -8.58
N GLU A 33 10.45 3.76 -8.09
CA GLU A 33 11.52 2.76 -7.97
C GLU A 33 11.11 1.63 -7.03
N LEU A 34 10.51 1.98 -5.88
CA LEU A 34 10.05 1.00 -4.90
C LEU A 34 8.88 0.15 -5.44
N VAL A 35 7.97 0.77 -6.20
CA VAL A 35 6.89 0.05 -6.91
C VAL A 35 7.47 -0.93 -7.91
N GLN A 36 8.47 -0.52 -8.70
CA GLN A 36 9.11 -1.39 -9.69
C GLN A 36 9.87 -2.55 -9.01
N GLU A 37 10.58 -2.28 -7.91
CA GLU A 37 11.26 -3.30 -7.11
C GLU A 37 10.27 -4.37 -6.59
N ALA A 38 9.15 -3.93 -6.03
CA ALA A 38 8.09 -4.83 -5.57
C ALA A 38 7.45 -5.62 -6.73
N ALA A 39 7.19 -4.97 -7.86
CA ALA A 39 6.64 -5.62 -9.05
C ALA A 39 7.60 -6.67 -9.62
N ASP A 40 8.89 -6.37 -9.70
CA ASP A 40 9.92 -7.29 -10.18
C ASP A 40 10.10 -8.49 -9.24
N PHE A 41 10.02 -8.26 -7.92
CA PHE A 41 9.99 -9.32 -6.93
C PHE A 41 8.79 -10.26 -7.15
N LEU A 42 7.60 -9.71 -7.37
CA LEU A 42 6.37 -10.49 -7.58
C LEU A 42 6.36 -11.23 -8.92
N ASN A 43 6.85 -10.61 -10.00
CA ASN A 43 6.98 -11.23 -11.33
C ASN A 43 7.87 -12.47 -11.33
N LYS A 44 8.81 -12.61 -10.38
CA LYS A 44 9.62 -13.83 -10.21
C LYS A 44 8.85 -14.98 -9.57
N LYS A 45 7.73 -14.68 -8.90
CA LYS A 45 6.91 -15.64 -8.14
C LYS A 45 5.60 -16.02 -8.86
N ILE A 46 5.17 -15.23 -9.84
CA ILE A 46 3.94 -15.46 -10.62
C ILE A 46 4.29 -15.64 -12.10
N ASN A 47 3.50 -16.44 -12.81
CA ASN A 47 3.71 -16.75 -14.23
C ASN A 47 2.64 -16.16 -15.15
N PHE A 48 1.82 -15.23 -14.65
CA PHE A 48 0.79 -14.54 -15.41
C PHE A 48 0.68 -13.07 -14.98
N LYS A 49 -0.04 -12.27 -15.77
CA LYS A 49 -0.36 -10.88 -15.43
C LYS A 49 -1.77 -10.80 -14.86
N PRO A 50 -1.99 -10.24 -13.66
CA PRO A 50 -3.32 -10.03 -13.12
C PRO A 50 -4.08 -9.01 -13.96
N GLU A 51 -5.37 -9.26 -14.20
CA GLU A 51 -6.29 -8.33 -14.86
C GLU A 51 -7.01 -7.44 -13.84
N ILE A 52 -7.31 -8.02 -12.67
CA ILE A 52 -8.14 -7.42 -11.63
C ILE A 52 -7.41 -7.50 -10.28
N MET A 53 -7.38 -6.37 -9.57
CA MET A 53 -6.98 -6.27 -8.16
C MET A 53 -8.24 -6.22 -7.30
N ILE A 54 -8.33 -7.04 -6.26
CA ILE A 54 -9.47 -7.07 -5.34
C ILE A 54 -8.96 -6.81 -3.92
N ILE A 55 -9.43 -5.75 -3.27
CA ILE A 55 -9.11 -5.46 -1.87
C ILE A 55 -10.21 -6.03 -0.98
N LEU A 56 -9.87 -7.04 -0.17
CA LEU A 56 -10.81 -7.68 0.73
C LEU A 56 -10.94 -6.88 2.03
N GLY A 57 -12.15 -6.43 2.32
CA GLY A 57 -12.52 -5.76 3.56
C GLY A 57 -12.54 -6.71 4.76
N SER A 58 -12.83 -6.15 5.94
CA SER A 58 -12.97 -6.92 7.17
C SER A 58 -14.02 -8.04 7.01
N GLY A 59 -13.70 -9.24 7.47
CA GLY A 59 -14.60 -10.41 7.36
C GLY A 59 -14.71 -11.03 5.96
N LEU A 60 -14.13 -10.44 4.91
CA LEU A 60 -14.21 -10.96 3.53
C LEU A 60 -12.98 -11.78 3.10
N GLY A 61 -12.09 -12.10 4.05
CA GLY A 61 -10.84 -12.82 3.77
C GLY A 61 -11.03 -14.23 3.22
N SER A 62 -12.17 -14.88 3.47
CA SER A 62 -12.51 -16.20 2.94
C SER A 62 -12.72 -16.22 1.42
N LEU A 63 -12.97 -15.07 0.79
CA LEU A 63 -13.07 -14.98 -0.67
C LEU A 63 -11.76 -15.37 -1.37
N ALA A 64 -10.62 -15.11 -0.72
CA ALA A 64 -9.32 -15.53 -1.22
C ALA A 64 -9.15 -17.06 -1.26
N ASP A 65 -9.94 -17.80 -0.49
CA ASP A 65 -9.88 -19.27 -0.46
C ASP A 65 -10.58 -19.91 -1.68
N MET A 66 -11.41 -19.16 -2.41
CA MET A 66 -12.03 -19.59 -3.67
C MET A 66 -11.12 -19.45 -4.89
N VAL A 67 -9.94 -18.82 -4.75
CA VAL A 67 -9.02 -18.60 -5.86
C VAL A 67 -8.37 -19.92 -6.29
N GLU A 68 -8.50 -20.25 -7.57
CA GLU A 68 -7.89 -21.42 -8.20
C GLU A 68 -6.42 -21.18 -8.53
N ASN A 69 -5.61 -22.26 -8.47
CA ASN A 69 -4.17 -22.24 -8.78
C ASN A 69 -3.42 -21.14 -8.01
N LYS A 70 -3.74 -20.99 -6.71
CA LYS A 70 -3.31 -19.82 -5.95
C LYS A 70 -1.82 -19.83 -5.58
N THR A 71 -1.18 -18.68 -5.75
CA THR A 71 0.12 -18.34 -5.18
C THR A 71 -0.10 -17.26 -4.13
N GLU A 72 0.21 -17.57 -2.87
CA GLU A 72 0.07 -16.65 -1.75
C GLU A 72 1.44 -16.12 -1.31
N ILE A 73 1.55 -14.80 -1.16
CA ILE A 73 2.80 -14.10 -0.84
C ILE A 73 2.54 -13.15 0.33
N SER A 74 3.28 -13.33 1.42
CA SER A 74 3.16 -12.49 2.62
C SER A 74 3.61 -11.06 2.33
N TYR A 75 2.91 -10.07 2.90
CA TYR A 75 3.33 -8.66 2.82
C TYR A 75 4.74 -8.44 3.40
N ARG A 76 5.16 -9.26 4.37
CA ARG A 76 6.50 -9.18 4.98
C ARG A 76 7.63 -9.47 3.99
N ASP A 77 7.34 -10.24 2.94
CA ASP A 77 8.34 -10.64 1.96
C ASP A 77 8.44 -9.64 0.79
N ILE A 78 7.45 -8.75 0.64
CA ILE A 78 7.35 -7.85 -0.52
C ILE A 78 7.98 -6.50 -0.18
N PRO A 79 8.98 -6.02 -0.95
CA PRO A 79 9.58 -4.70 -0.75
C PRO A 79 8.51 -3.59 -0.71
N GLY A 80 8.64 -2.67 0.24
CA GLY A 80 7.75 -1.51 0.37
C GLY A 80 6.35 -1.77 0.96
N PHE A 81 5.95 -3.03 1.18
CA PHE A 81 4.64 -3.31 1.78
C PHE A 81 4.62 -3.00 3.28
N ALA A 82 3.59 -2.28 3.70
CA ALA A 82 3.27 -2.10 5.10
C ALA A 82 2.71 -3.40 5.69
N VAL A 83 3.10 -3.72 6.93
CA VAL A 83 2.68 -4.93 7.62
C VAL A 83 1.76 -4.53 8.77
N SER A 84 0.50 -4.96 8.74
CA SER A 84 -0.46 -4.63 9.80
C SER A 84 0.03 -5.11 11.16
N THR A 85 -0.21 -4.29 12.18
CA THR A 85 0.11 -4.58 13.58
C THR A 85 -1.09 -5.17 14.33
N VAL A 86 -2.24 -5.31 13.67
CA VAL A 86 -3.49 -5.82 14.26
C VAL A 86 -3.49 -7.35 14.27
N GLU A 87 -3.82 -7.93 15.43
CA GLU A 87 -3.95 -9.38 15.61
C GLU A 87 -4.98 -9.97 14.62
N GLY A 88 -4.60 -11.03 13.91
CA GLY A 88 -5.44 -11.68 12.90
C GLY A 88 -5.26 -11.21 11.45
N HIS A 89 -4.53 -10.11 11.20
CA HIS A 89 -4.18 -9.68 9.84
C HIS A 89 -2.86 -10.32 9.37
N VAL A 90 -2.92 -11.57 8.89
CA VAL A 90 -1.75 -12.27 8.34
C VAL A 90 -1.15 -11.52 7.14
N GLY A 91 -1.98 -10.78 6.39
CA GLY A 91 -1.55 -9.83 5.36
C GLY A 91 -0.82 -10.49 4.20
N SER A 92 -1.56 -10.87 3.15
CA SER A 92 -0.97 -11.52 1.98
C SER A 92 -1.60 -11.07 0.67
N LEU A 93 -0.82 -11.14 -0.41
CA LEU A 93 -1.34 -11.12 -1.78
C LEU A 93 -1.62 -12.55 -2.22
N VAL A 94 -2.84 -12.78 -2.70
CA VAL A 94 -3.27 -14.07 -3.25
C VAL A 94 -3.48 -13.88 -4.75
N PHE A 95 -2.57 -14.47 -5.53
CA PHE A 95 -2.62 -14.49 -6.98
C PHE A 95 -3.29 -15.77 -7.44
N GLY A 96 -4.14 -15.72 -8.45
CA GLY A 96 -4.61 -16.93 -9.12
C GLY A 96 -5.73 -16.62 -10.09
N ARG A 97 -6.67 -17.57 -10.22
CA ARG A 97 -7.82 -17.45 -11.12
C ARG A 97 -9.12 -17.49 -10.35
N LEU A 98 -10.03 -16.57 -10.67
CA LEU A 98 -11.40 -16.54 -10.14
C LEU A 98 -12.35 -16.31 -11.31
N GLU A 99 -13.36 -17.18 -11.48
CA GLU A 99 -14.36 -17.07 -12.55
C GLU A 99 -13.73 -16.86 -13.95
N GLY A 100 -12.64 -17.57 -14.23
CA GLY A 100 -11.93 -17.47 -15.50
C GLY A 100 -11.00 -16.26 -15.67
N LYS A 101 -10.87 -15.38 -14.66
CA LYS A 101 -10.05 -14.16 -14.70
C LYS A 101 -8.79 -14.28 -13.86
N ASN A 102 -7.69 -13.72 -14.35
CA ASN A 102 -6.47 -13.60 -13.56
C ASN A 102 -6.64 -12.49 -12.53
N VAL A 103 -6.56 -12.84 -11.25
CA VAL A 103 -6.79 -11.91 -10.14
C VAL A 103 -5.58 -11.87 -9.21
N VAL A 104 -5.42 -10.71 -8.58
CA VAL A 104 -4.64 -10.56 -7.35
C VAL A 104 -5.59 -10.03 -6.27
N MET A 105 -5.64 -10.72 -5.13
CA MET A 105 -6.43 -10.31 -3.99
C MET A 105 -5.54 -9.87 -2.83
N MET A 106 -5.87 -8.76 -2.20
CA MET A 106 -5.29 -8.38 -0.91
C MET A 106 -6.11 -9.04 0.21
N ARG A 107 -5.53 -10.04 0.87
CA ARG A 107 -6.08 -10.64 2.08
C ARG A 107 -5.63 -9.83 3.29
N GLY A 108 -6.50 -8.91 3.71
CA GLY A 108 -6.19 -7.94 4.74
C GLY A 108 -5.53 -6.68 4.17
N ARG A 109 -5.66 -5.58 4.90
CA ARG A 109 -5.22 -4.24 4.50
C ARG A 109 -4.75 -3.47 5.72
N VAL A 110 -3.85 -2.54 5.48
CA VAL A 110 -3.46 -1.54 6.48
C VAL A 110 -4.33 -0.29 6.35
N HIS A 111 -4.44 0.47 7.43
CA HIS A 111 -5.27 1.66 7.52
C HIS A 111 -4.46 2.87 7.97
N CYS A 112 -4.91 4.07 7.61
CA CYS A 112 -4.29 5.31 8.07
C CYS A 112 -4.32 5.43 9.60
N TYR A 113 -5.36 4.90 10.26
CA TYR A 113 -5.46 4.93 11.73
C TYR A 113 -4.41 4.05 12.43
N GLU A 114 -3.77 3.12 11.72
CA GLU A 114 -2.63 2.34 12.24
C GLU A 114 -1.32 3.16 12.21
N GLY A 115 -1.35 4.41 11.72
CA GLY A 115 -0.20 5.31 11.63
C GLY A 115 0.48 5.36 10.25
N TYR A 116 -0.06 4.65 9.26
CA TYR A 116 0.46 4.65 7.90
C TYR A 116 0.04 5.89 7.11
N LYS A 117 0.97 6.40 6.30
CA LYS A 117 0.69 7.46 5.32
C LYS A 117 -0.18 6.92 4.18
N ILE A 118 -0.94 7.80 3.54
CA ILE A 118 -1.83 7.46 2.41
C ILE A 118 -1.08 6.73 1.29
N ASN A 119 0.15 7.16 0.97
CA ASN A 119 0.97 6.52 -0.05
C ASN A 119 1.36 5.07 0.31
N GLN A 120 1.58 4.78 1.60
CA GLN A 120 1.86 3.42 2.07
C GLN A 120 0.60 2.55 2.01
N VAL A 121 -0.57 3.11 2.35
CA VAL A 121 -1.85 2.41 2.25
C VAL A 121 -2.22 2.10 0.79
N ALA A 122 -1.95 3.02 -0.13
CA ALA A 122 -2.23 2.87 -1.55
C ALA A 122 -1.15 2.09 -2.32
N PHE A 123 0.03 1.86 -1.73
CA PHE A 123 1.17 1.22 -2.38
C PHE A 123 0.83 -0.10 -3.11
N PRO A 124 0.05 -1.03 -2.53
CA PRO A 124 -0.29 -2.28 -3.20
C PRO A 124 -1.07 -2.10 -4.50
N VAL A 125 -1.86 -1.03 -4.61
CA VAL A 125 -2.62 -0.69 -5.83
C VAL A 125 -1.67 -0.28 -6.95
N LEU A 126 -0.64 0.51 -6.64
CA LEU A 126 0.38 0.92 -7.60
C LEU A 126 1.19 -0.27 -8.10
N VAL A 127 1.55 -1.19 -7.21
CA VAL A 127 2.24 -2.44 -7.56
C VAL A 127 1.35 -3.33 -8.44
N ALA A 128 0.08 -3.51 -8.08
CA ALA A 128 -0.85 -4.27 -8.92
C ALA A 128 -1.04 -3.66 -10.32
N LYS A 129 -1.06 -2.31 -10.40
CA LYS A 129 -1.09 -1.59 -11.67
C LYS A 129 0.17 -1.86 -12.50
N ALA A 130 1.35 -1.83 -11.89
CA ALA A 130 2.62 -2.15 -12.55
C ALA A 130 2.68 -3.61 -13.04
N LEU A 131 2.06 -4.55 -12.32
CA LEU A 131 1.93 -5.95 -12.72
C LEU A 131 0.95 -6.17 -13.89
N GLY A 132 0.09 -5.19 -14.18
CA GLY A 132 -0.82 -5.21 -15.33
C GLY A 132 -2.31 -5.12 -14.99
N ALA A 133 -2.69 -5.03 -13.71
CA ALA A 133 -4.08 -4.91 -13.32
C ALA A 133 -4.70 -3.63 -13.92
N LYS A 134 -5.88 -3.79 -14.52
CA LYS A 134 -6.63 -2.70 -15.17
C LYS A 134 -7.87 -2.31 -14.37
N THR A 135 -8.39 -3.25 -13.59
CA THR A 135 -9.57 -3.07 -12.76
C THR A 135 -9.20 -3.19 -11.30
N LEU A 136 -9.73 -2.29 -10.48
CA LEU A 136 -9.63 -2.33 -9.03
C LEU A 136 -11.04 -2.50 -8.47
N ILE A 137 -11.25 -3.56 -7.69
CA ILE A 137 -12.45 -3.78 -6.89
C ILE A 137 -12.07 -3.55 -5.44
N VAL A 138 -12.79 -2.64 -4.78
CA VAL A 138 -12.59 -2.33 -3.36
C VAL A 138 -13.81 -2.79 -2.56
N SER A 139 -13.56 -3.52 -1.48
CA SER A 139 -14.60 -3.89 -0.53
C SER A 139 -14.23 -3.39 0.87
N ASN A 140 -15.25 -3.08 1.67
CA ASN A 140 -15.12 -2.70 3.06
C ASN A 140 -16.35 -3.17 3.83
N SER A 141 -16.24 -3.19 5.16
CA SER A 141 -17.39 -3.28 6.05
C SER A 141 -17.71 -1.87 6.53
N SER A 142 -18.99 -1.49 6.48
CA SER A 142 -19.43 -0.16 6.91
C SER A 142 -20.70 -0.27 7.75
N GLY A 143 -20.92 0.75 8.58
CA GLY A 143 -22.20 0.94 9.27
C GLY A 143 -23.14 1.73 8.39
N ALA A 144 -24.39 1.26 8.25
CA ALA A 144 -25.43 1.99 7.54
C ALA A 144 -25.91 3.19 8.37
N VAL A 145 -25.92 4.38 7.77
CA VAL A 145 -26.47 5.60 8.37
C VAL A 145 -27.87 5.89 7.84
N SER A 146 -28.14 5.54 6.57
CA SER A 146 -29.47 5.67 5.99
C SER A 146 -30.41 4.60 6.54
N GLN A 147 -31.69 4.96 6.71
CA GLN A 147 -32.73 3.98 6.95
C GLN A 147 -32.96 3.13 5.69
N GLY A 148 -33.42 1.89 5.89
CA GLY A 148 -33.74 0.95 4.81
C GLY A 148 -32.67 -0.11 4.52
N HIS A 149 -31.46 0.04 5.07
CA HIS A 149 -30.44 -1.00 5.04
C HIS A 149 -30.69 -2.06 6.12
N TYR A 150 -30.25 -3.29 5.86
CA TYR A 150 -30.32 -4.40 6.80
C TYR A 150 -28.95 -5.08 6.97
N LEU A 151 -28.81 -5.87 8.03
CA LEU A 151 -27.56 -6.58 8.30
C LEU A 151 -27.30 -7.63 7.21
N GLY A 152 -26.14 -7.53 6.55
CA GLY A 152 -25.70 -8.49 5.53
C GLY A 152 -26.07 -8.15 4.09
N GLU A 153 -26.52 -6.91 3.82
CA GLU A 153 -26.70 -6.37 2.46
C GLU A 153 -25.38 -6.27 1.67
#